data_AF-A0A7Y2ZP70-F1
#
_entry.id   AF-A0A7Y2ZP70-F1
#
_cell.length_a   1.000
_cell.length_b   1.000
_cell.length_c   1.000
_cell.angle_alpha   90.00
_cell.angle_beta   90.00
_cell.angle_gamma   90.00
#
_symmetry.space_group_name_H-M   'P 1'
#
loop_
_entity.id
_entity.type
_entity.pdbx_description
1 polymer ?
#
loop_
_entity_poly.entity_id
_entity_poly.type
_entity_poly.pdbx_seq_one_letter_code
_entity_poly.pdbx_strand_id
1 'polypeptide(L)' 'LKGRGAITLGLEDLFNESDFSVRTNFLDQNSSNFSNLDNRLFKLGFRYSFGNTKLSTTDADLDFDERKRLGERN' A
#
# COMPACT_ATOMS: atom_id res chain seq x y z
N LEU A 1 -10.69 8.09 -15.91
CA LEU A 1 -9.81 7.25 -15.05
C LEU A 1 -8.83 8.06 -14.18
N LYS A 2 -9.15 9.28 -13.74
CA LYS A 2 -8.22 10.05 -12.89
C LYS A 2 -8.29 9.57 -11.44
N GLY A 3 -7.13 9.29 -10.84
CA GLY A 3 -6.97 9.13 -9.38
C GLY A 3 -7.44 7.81 -8.76
N ARG A 4 -7.75 6.77 -9.56
CA ARG A 4 -8.24 5.49 -9.05
C ARG A 4 -7.16 4.44 -8.81
N GLY A 5 -5.98 4.61 -9.40
CA GLY A 5 -4.83 3.73 -9.21
C GLY A 5 -3.68 4.46 -8.53
N ALA A 6 -2.95 3.76 -7.68
CA ALA A 6 -1.72 4.22 -7.05
C ALA A 6 -0.66 3.11 -7.14
N ILE A 7 0.57 3.50 -7.47
CA ILE A 7 1.75 2.64 -7.38
C ILE A 7 2.55 3.11 -6.17
N THR A 8 2.94 2.17 -5.32
CA THR A 8 3.70 2.44 -4.10
C THR A 8 5.03 1.71 -4.17
N LEU A 9 6.10 2.42 -3.83
CA LEU A 9 7.46 1.88 -3.72
C LEU A 9 7.93 2.06 -2.28
N GLY A 10 8.46 1.00 -1.69
CA GLY A 10 9.04 0.99 -0.34
C GLY A 10 10.42 0.34 -0.35
N LEU A 11 11.33 0.93 0.43
CA LEU A 11 12.69 0.43 0.64
C LEU A 11 12.89 0.29 2.14
N GLU A 12 13.31 -0.90 2.58
CA GLU A 12 13.63 -1.19 3.98
C GLU A 12 15.12 -1.49 4.12
N ASP A 13 15.69 -1.00 5.22
CA ASP A 13 17.10 -1.07 5.60
C ASP A 13 18.11 -0.73 4.48
N LEU A 14 17.98 0.46 3.88
CA LEU A 14 18.87 0.90 2.77
C LEU A 14 20.36 0.92 3.12
N PHE A 15 20.68 1.19 4.38
CA PHE A 15 22.06 1.37 4.85
C PHE A 15 22.61 0.15 5.60
N ASN A 16 21.83 -0.94 5.71
CA ASN A 16 22.23 -2.17 6.40
C ASN A 16 22.62 -1.91 7.87
N GLU A 17 21.83 -1.09 8.56
CA GLU A 17 22.11 -0.65 9.93
C GLU A 17 21.28 -1.38 10.99
N SER A 18 20.39 -2.28 10.59
CA SER A 18 19.54 -3.00 11.55
C SER A 18 20.20 -4.23 12.21
N ASP A 19 21.48 -4.49 11.92
CA ASP A 19 22.29 -5.48 12.64
C ASP A 19 22.72 -4.91 14.00
N PHE A 20 22.43 -5.60 15.09
CA PHE A 20 22.80 -5.16 16.44
C PHE A 20 23.54 -6.24 17.23
N SER A 21 24.54 -5.81 18.00
CA SER A 21 25.27 -6.67 18.92
C SER A 21 24.87 -6.33 20.35
N VAL A 22 24.47 -7.35 21.11
CA VAL A 22 24.14 -7.21 22.54
C VAL A 22 25.24 -7.89 23.33
N ARG A 23 25.90 -7.11 24.19
CA ARG A 23 26.86 -7.62 25.16
C ARG A 23 26.30 -7.48 26.57
N THR A 24 26.16 -8.60 27.25
CA THR A 24 25.68 -8.64 28.64
C THR A 24 26.85 -9.02 29.55
N ASN A 25 27.24 -8.09 30.41
CA ASN A 25 28.21 -8.32 31.47
C ASN A 25 27.50 -8.16 32.82
N PHE A 26 27.20 -9.28 33.48
CA PHE A 26 26.55 -9.25 34.80
C PHE A 26 27.20 -10.29 35.72
N LEU A 27 27.71 -9.83 36.87
CA LEU A 27 28.52 -10.62 37.79
C LEU A 27 29.69 -11.29 37.04
N ASP A 28 29.77 -12.61 37.07
CA ASP A 28 30.79 -13.47 36.45
C ASP A 28 30.36 -13.98 35.05
N GLN A 29 29.22 -13.52 34.53
CA GLN A 29 28.73 -13.87 33.19
C GLN A 29 29.05 -12.75 32.19
N ASN A 30 29.93 -13.06 31.23
CA ASN A 30 30.21 -12.26 30.04
C ASN A 30 29.68 -13.02 28.83
N SER A 31 28.56 -12.58 28.28
CA SER A 31 27.94 -13.16 27.09
C SER A 31 27.79 -12.12 25.99
N SER A 32 28.17 -12.48 24.78
CA SER A 32 28.03 -11.65 23.58
C SER A 32 27.08 -12.38 22.62
N ASN A 33 26.03 -11.69 22.19
CA ASN A 33 25.12 -12.18 21.17
C ASN A 33 25.16 -11.24 19.97
N PHE A 34 25.30 -11.81 18.78
CA PHE A 34 25.29 -11.09 17.52
C PHE A 34 24.06 -11.51 16.73
N SER A 35 23.18 -10.55 16.44
CA SER A 35 21.99 -10.78 15.62
C SER A 35 22.24 -10.19 14.23
N ASN A 36 22.38 -11.08 13.24
CA ASN A 36 22.40 -10.74 11.82
C ASN A 36 20.98 -10.92 11.28
N LEU A 37 20.32 -9.83 10.93
CA LEU A 37 18.93 -9.86 10.47
C LEU A 37 18.91 -9.59 8.97
N ASP A 38 18.31 -10.49 8.19
CA ASP A 38 18.02 -10.22 6.77
C ASP A 38 16.80 -9.27 6.67
N ASN A 39 17.08 -7.97 6.53
CA ASN A 39 16.13 -6.86 6.68
C ASN A 39 16.09 -5.91 5.47
N ARG A 40 16.98 -6.09 4.48
CA ARG A 40 16.97 -5.32 3.23
C ARG A 40 15.90 -5.81 2.27
N LEU A 41 14.88 -5.00 2.05
CA LEU A 41 13.74 -5.39 1.23
C LEU A 41 13.27 -4.27 0.29
N PHE A 42 13.05 -4.65 -0.96
CA PHE A 42 12.38 -3.81 -1.96
C PHE A 42 10.91 -4.23 -2.06
N LYS A 43 9.99 -3.28 -1.85
CA LYS A 43 8.55 -3.50 -1.90
C LYS A 43 7.92 -2.70 -3.04
N LEU A 44 7.23 -3.39 -3.93
CA LEU A 44 6.41 -2.79 -4.98
C LEU A 44 4.94 -3.15 -4.74
N GLY A 45 4.09 -2.14 -4.64
CA GLY A 45 2.65 -2.31 -4.43
C GLY A 45 1.85 -1.61 -5.52
N PHE A 46 0.78 -2.27 -5.97
CA PHE A 46 -0.21 -1.68 -6.85
C PHE A 46 -1.56 -1.69 -6.13
N ARG A 47 -2.20 -0.53 -6.05
CA ARG A 47 -3.54 -0.37 -5.47
C ARG A 47 -4.47 0.25 -6.49
N TYR A 48 -5.64 -0.33 -6.64
CA TYR A 48 -6.72 0.24 -7.46
C TYR A 48 -8.02 0.28 -6.67
N SER A 49 -8.63 1.46 -6.60
CA SER A 49 -9.88 1.72 -5.91
C SER A 49 -11.04 1.52 -6.89
N PHE A 50 -11.73 0.39 -6.76
CA PHE A 50 -12.91 0.04 -7.57
C PHE A 50 -14.22 0.74 -7.11
N GLY A 51 -14.15 1.69 -6.16
CA GLY A 51 -15.31 2.26 -5.44
C GLY A 51 -16.42 2.86 -6.31
N ASN A 52 -17.67 2.65 -5.85
CA ASN A 52 -18.98 2.95 -6.45
C ASN A 52 -19.03 4.18 -7.39
N THR A 53 -18.66 3.98 -8.65
CA THR A 53 -18.73 5.01 -9.70
C THR A 53 -20.14 5.54 -9.94
N LYS A 54 -21.16 4.80 -9.49
CA LYS A 54 -22.59 5.06 -9.73
C LYS A 54 -23.33 5.68 -8.54
N LEU A 55 -22.67 5.85 -7.38
CA LEU A 55 -23.32 6.44 -6.19
C LEU A 55 -23.16 7.96 -6.12
N SER A 56 -22.23 8.56 -6.87
CA SER A 56 -22.07 10.02 -6.89
C SER A 56 -22.92 10.72 -7.94
N THR A 57 -23.57 9.96 -8.83
CA THR A 57 -24.58 10.47 -9.75
C THR A 57 -25.89 10.58 -9.00
N THR A 58 -26.40 11.79 -8.82
CA THR A 58 -27.73 12.02 -8.24
C THR A 58 -28.78 11.31 -9.10
N ASP A 59 -29.86 10.79 -8.50
CA ASP A 59 -30.88 10.01 -9.22
C ASP A 59 -31.46 10.71 -10.47
N ALA A 60 -31.45 12.05 -10.49
CA ALA A 60 -31.85 12.86 -11.64
C ALA A 60 -30.94 12.71 -12.88
N ASP A 61 -29.62 12.59 -12.68
CA ASP A 61 -28.66 12.38 -13.77
C ASP A 61 -28.80 10.97 -14.35
N LEU A 62 -29.10 9.98 -13.49
CA LEU A 62 -29.36 8.60 -13.93
C LEU A 62 -30.61 8.50 -14.79
N ASP A 63 -31.69 9.17 -14.41
CA ASP A 63 -32.94 9.19 -15.18
C ASP A 63 -32.77 9.92 -16.52
N PHE A 64 -32.01 11.01 -16.56
CA PHE A 64 -31.69 11.72 -17.79
C PHE A 64 -30.85 10.86 -18.75
N ASP A 65 -29.80 10.21 -18.26
CA ASP A 65 -28.95 9.31 -19.06
C ASP A 65 -29.74 8.10 -19.56
N GLU A 66 -30.62 7.52 -18.73
CA GLU A 66 -31.45 6.38 -19.11
C GLU A 66 -32.47 6.75 -20.20
N ARG A 67 -33.12 7.91 -20.09
CA ARG A 67 -34.03 8.43 -21.14
C ARG A 67 -33.29 8.71 -22.44
N LYS A 68 -32.08 9.28 -22.37
CA LYS A 68 -31.24 9.53 -23.53
C LYS A 68 -30.85 8.22 -24.23
N ARG A 69 -30.48 7.19 -23.47
CA ARG A 69 -30.18 5.84 -23.99
C ARG A 69 -31.38 5.20 -24.70
N LEU A 70 -32.59 5.40 -24.19
CA LEU A 70 -33.81 4.88 -24.81
C LEU A 70 -34.22 5.66 -26.07
N GLY A 71 -33.97 6.97 -26.10
CA GLY A 71 -34.23 7.83 -27.26
C GLY A 71 -33.32 7.54 -28.46
N GLU A 72 -32.07 7.15 -28.23
CA GLU A 72 -31.10 6.83 -29.31
C GLU A 72 -31.33 5.44 -29.95
N ARG A 73 -32.26 4.62 -29.45
CA ARG A 73 -32.58 3.28 -29.97
C ARG A 73 -33.80 3.24 -30.91
N ASN A 74 -34.41 4.38 -31.22
CA ASN A 74 -35.50 4.54 -32.20
C ASN A 74 -35.05 5.48 -33.33
#